data_AF-A0A9N9FA40-F1
#
_entry.id   AF-A0A9N9FA40-F1
#
_cell.length_a   1.000
_cell.length_b   1.000
_cell.length_c   1.000
_cell.angle_alpha   90.00
_cell.angle_beta   90.00
_cell.angle_gamma   90.00
#
_symmetry.space_group_name_H-M   'P 1'
#
loop_
_entity.id
_entity.type
_entity.pdbx_description
1 polymer ?
#
loop_
_entity_poly.entity_id
_entity_poly.type
_entity_poly.pdbx_seq_one_letter_code
_entity_poly.pdbx_strand_id
1 'polypeptide(L)' 'MGGNHPIWHHFTKLGPDKDYKQGCAKCNYCDHKCNESVVRCEGHLRGCNNAGIEIKQSYFGPTFQEPEQKNLTSRQRNS' A
#
# COMPACT_ATOMS: atom_id res chain seq x y z
N MET A 1 -12.66 -19.17 -4.14
CA MET A 1 -13.34 -18.11 -3.35
C MET A 1 -12.26 -17.35 -2.60
N GLY A 2 -11.67 -16.33 -3.24
CA GLY A 2 -10.47 -15.65 -2.73
C GLY A 2 -10.84 -14.52 -1.76
N GLY A 3 -10.25 -14.55 -0.57
CA GLY A 3 -10.64 -13.76 0.61
C GLY A 3 -10.80 -12.26 0.40
N ASN A 4 -11.94 -11.76 0.88
CA ASN A 4 -12.24 -10.34 1.10
C ASN A 4 -11.37 -9.80 2.25
N HIS A 5 -10.05 -9.73 2.04
CA HIS A 5 -9.17 -9.05 2.98
C HIS A 5 -9.49 -7.54 2.92
N PRO A 6 -9.71 -6.85 4.05
CA PRO A 6 -10.10 -5.44 4.06
C PRO A 6 -9.09 -4.53 3.36
N ILE A 7 -7.83 -4.98 3.22
CA ILE A 7 -6.79 -4.25 2.48
C ILE A 7 -7.19 -3.96 1.03
N TRP A 8 -8.02 -4.81 0.41
CA TRP A 8 -8.46 -4.61 -0.98
C TRP A 8 -9.44 -3.44 -1.14
N HIS A 9 -9.95 -2.85 -0.05
CA HIS A 9 -10.69 -1.58 -0.11
C HIS A 9 -9.74 -0.40 -0.37
N HIS A 10 -8.47 -0.55 -0.02
CA HIS A 10 -7.42 0.48 -0.16
C HIS A 10 -6.57 0.30 -1.43
N PHE A 11 -6.70 -0.84 -2.11
CA PHE A 11 -5.91 -1.19 -3.28
C PHE A 11 -6.76 -1.79 -4.40
N THR A 12 -6.56 -1.31 -5.62
CA THR A 12 -7.15 -1.90 -6.82
C THR A 12 -6.27 -3.05 -7.32
N LYS A 13 -6.82 -4.27 -7.42
CA LYS A 13 -6.13 -5.39 -8.07
C LYS A 13 -6.11 -5.19 -9.58
N LEU A 14 -4.92 -5.13 -10.16
CA LEU A 14 -4.71 -4.96 -11.60
C LEU A 14 -4.50 -6.31 -12.32
N GLY A 15 -4.26 -7.40 -11.58
CA GLY A 15 -3.94 -8.70 -12.17
C GLY A 15 -2.50 -8.78 -12.67
N PRO A 16 -2.14 -9.81 -13.45
CA PRO A 16 -0.77 -10.03 -13.91
C PRO A 16 -0.32 -8.90 -14.83
N ASP A 17 0.79 -8.26 -14.47
CA ASP A 17 1.47 -7.23 -15.25
C ASP A 17 2.82 -7.79 -15.75
N LYS A 18 3.30 -7.35 -16.91
CA LYS A 18 4.51 -7.89 -17.54
C LYS A 18 5.75 -7.67 -16.66
N ASP A 19 5.74 -6.63 -15.84
CA ASP A 19 6.82 -6.28 -14.91
C ASP A 19 6.72 -7.00 -13.55
N TYR A 20 5.61 -7.68 -13.27
CA TYR A 20 5.34 -8.33 -11.99
C TYR A 20 5.08 -9.83 -12.17
N LYS A 21 6.00 -10.67 -11.65
CA LYS A 21 5.87 -12.15 -11.69
C LYS A 21 4.61 -12.68 -10.99
N GLN A 22 4.01 -11.89 -10.09
CA GLN A 22 2.74 -12.16 -9.42
C GLN A 22 1.79 -11.00 -9.76
N GLY A 23 0.48 -11.18 -9.61
CA GLY A 23 -0.49 -10.11 -9.85
C GLY A 23 -0.08 -8.78 -9.21
N CYS A 24 -0.45 -7.66 -9.83
CA CYS A 24 -0.15 -6.31 -9.36
C CYS A 24 -1.38 -5.73 -8.64
N ALA A 25 -1.14 -4.96 -7.59
CA ALA A 25 -2.12 -4.12 -6.92
C ALA A 25 -1.67 -2.66 -6.96
N LYS A 26 -2.62 -1.74 -7.04
CA LYS A 26 -2.38 -0.29 -7.08
C LYS A 26 -3.01 0.37 -5.87
N CYS A 27 -2.24 1.15 -5.12
CA CYS A 27 -2.76 1.95 -4.01
C CYS A 27 -3.75 3.00 -4.54
N ASN A 28 -4.94 3.09 -3.91
CA ASN A 28 -5.98 4.03 -4.33
C ASN A 28 -5.68 5.48 -3.93
N TYR A 29 -4.66 5.73 -3.09
CA TYR A 29 -4.33 7.05 -2.56
C TYR A 29 -3.16 7.74 -3.25
N CYS A 30 -2.21 6.97 -3.79
CA CYS A 30 -0.99 7.51 -4.39
C CYS A 30 -0.61 6.84 -5.73
N ASP A 31 -1.48 5.98 -6.26
CA ASP A 31 -1.27 5.20 -7.48
C ASP A 31 -0.02 4.31 -7.49
N HIS A 32 0.64 4.12 -6.33
CA HIS A 32 1.79 3.26 -6.20
C HIS A 32 1.42 1.80 -6.50
N LYS A 33 2.18 1.17 -7.40
CA LYS A 33 2.01 -0.24 -7.76
C LYS A 33 2.89 -1.13 -6.88
N CYS A 34 2.28 -2.15 -6.27
CA CYS A 34 2.98 -3.19 -5.51
C CYS A 34 2.46 -4.58 -5.90
N ASN A 35 3.16 -5.63 -5.49
CA ASN A 35 2.67 -6.99 -5.68
C ASN A 35 1.29 -7.14 -5.01
N GLU A 36 0.40 -7.92 -5.60
CA GLU A 36 -0.90 -8.36 -5.06
C GLU A 36 -0.67 -9.33 -3.88
N SER A 37 -0.07 -8.80 -2.82
CA SER A 37 0.26 -9.48 -1.58
C SER A 37 -0.23 -8.62 -0.44
N VAL A 38 -1.07 -9.19 0.41
CA VAL A 38 -1.64 -8.50 1.59
C VAL A 38 -0.53 -7.84 2.40
N VAL A 39 0.52 -8.59 2.75
CA VAL A 39 1.67 -8.09 3.54
C VAL A 39 2.35 -6.88 2.89
N ARG A 40 2.49 -6.88 1.55
CA ARG A 40 3.10 -5.76 0.81
C ARG A 40 2.19 -4.55 0.78
N CYS A 41 0.89 -4.76 0.56
CA CYS A 41 -0.11 -3.71 0.55
C CYS A 41 -0.27 -3.07 1.93
N GLU A 42 -0.30 -3.87 3.00
CA GLU A 42 -0.33 -3.38 4.38
C GLU A 42 0.93 -2.58 4.73
N GLY A 43 2.10 -3.08 4.35
CA GLY A 43 3.36 -2.35 4.53
C GLY A 43 3.35 -1.00 3.82
N HIS A 44 2.79 -0.93 2.61
CA HIS A 44 2.61 0.32 1.89
C HIS A 44 1.59 1.24 2.58
N LEU A 45 0.39 0.75 2.93
CA LEU A 45 -0.66 1.55 3.57
C LEU A 45 -0.17 2.18 4.87
N ARG A 46 0.61 1.42 5.65
CA ARG A 46 1.22 1.88 6.90
C ARG A 46 2.09 3.13 6.73
N GLY A 47 2.84 3.20 5.63
CA GLY A 47 3.76 4.30 5.33
C GLY A 47 3.26 5.29 4.26
N CYS A 48 2.05 5.11 3.74
CA CYS A 48 1.55 5.91 2.63
C CYS A 48 1.17 7.31 3.11
N ASN A 49 1.96 8.33 2.75
CA ASN A 49 1.70 9.73 3.12
C ASN A 49 0.39 10.28 2.53
N ASN A 50 -0.08 9.72 1.42
CA ASN A 50 -1.34 10.14 0.80
C ASN A 50 -2.56 9.46 1.43
N ALA A 51 -2.38 8.35 2.16
CA ALA A 51 -3.44 7.77 2.95
C ALA A 51 -3.57 8.58 4.25
N GLY A 52 -4.73 9.21 4.45
CA GLY A 52 -5.00 9.97 5.66
C GLY A 52 -4.88 9.11 6.92
N ILE A 53 -4.52 9.75 8.05
CA ILE A 53 -4.40 9.07 9.34
C ILE A 53 -5.67 8.33 9.75
N GLU A 54 -6.85 8.88 9.41
CA GLU A 54 -8.16 8.26 9.70
C GLU A 54 -8.33 6.91 8.98
N ILE A 55 -7.88 6.82 7.72
CA ILE A 55 -7.88 5.56 6.97
C ILE A 55 -6.95 4.54 7.63
N LYS A 56 -5.75 4.97 8.01
CA LYS A 56 -4.77 4.11 8.67
C LYS A 56 -5.27 3.64 10.03
N GLN A 57 -5.91 4.50 10.81
CA GLN A 57 -6.50 4.16 12.11
C GLN A 57 -7.72 3.27 11.98
N SER A 58 -8.55 3.46 10.94
CA SER A 58 -9.67 2.57 10.65
C SER A 58 -9.20 1.16 10.33
N TYR A 59 -8.06 1.00 9.65
CA TYR A 59 -7.51 -0.30 9.27
C TYR A 59 -6.64 -0.96 10.37
N PHE A 60 -5.65 -0.22 10.89
CA PHE A 60 -4.65 -0.73 11.85
C PHE A 60 -5.08 -0.57 13.32
N GLY A 61 -6.17 0.15 13.58
CA GLY A 61 -6.70 0.43 14.92
C GLY A 61 -6.48 1.88 15.36
N PRO A 62 -7.28 2.36 16.34
CA PRO A 62 -7.30 3.77 16.75
C PRO A 62 -5.99 4.24 17.41
N THR A 63 -5.17 3.31 17.90
CA THR A 63 -3.85 3.57 18.47
C THR A 63 -2.75 3.63 17.41
N PHE A 64 -3.10 3.51 16.12
CA PHE A 64 -2.14 3.63 15.05
C PHE A 64 -1.52 5.03 15.05
N GLN A 65 -0.22 5.08 15.32
CA GLN A 65 0.62 6.23 15.12
C GLN A 65 1.38 6.01 13.82
N GLU A 66 1.43 7.04 12.97
CA GLU A 66 2.30 6.98 11.81
C GLU A 66 3.71 6.66 12.27
N PRO A 67 4.36 5.63 11.70
CA PRO A 67 5.76 5.41 11.99
C PRO A 67 6.49 6.69 11.60
N GLU A 68 7.19 7.29 12.56
CA GLU A 68 7.98 8.50 12.37
C GLU A 68 8.80 8.31 11.09
N GLN A 69 8.46 9.09 10.07
CA GLN A 69 9.03 8.95 8.74
C GLN A 69 10.52 9.25 8.80
N LYS A 70 11.33 8.24 9.10
CA LYS A 70 12.74 8.25 8.75
C LYS A 70 12.80 8.13 7.24
N ASN A 71 12.63 9.28 6.58
CA ASN A 71 13.02 9.60 5.20
C ASN A 71 13.35 8.36 4.36
N LEU A 72 12.33 7.62 3.90
CA LEU A 72 12.51 6.70 2.78
C LEU A 72 12.43 7.49 1.47
N THR A 73 13.24 8.54 1.38
CA THR A 73 13.68 9.14 0.12
C THR A 73 14.71 8.18 -0.47
N SER A 74 14.25 7.08 -1.06
CA SER A 74 15.15 6.19 -1.79
C SER A 74 14.46 5.66 -3.03
N ARG A 75 14.30 6.56 -4.01
CA ARG A 75 14.70 6.37 -5.42
C ARG A 75 14.33 7.61 -6.26
N GLN A 76 14.94 8.74 -5.92
CA GLN A 76 15.30 9.74 -6.93
C GLN A 76 16.84 9.80 -6.94
N ARG A 77 17.46 9.01 -7.81
CA ARG A 77 18.79 9.28 -8.37
C ARG A 77 18.60 9.17 -9.87
N ASN A 78 18.17 10.26 -10.50
CA ASN A 78 18.97 11.36 -11.05
C ASN A 78 19.41 11.01 -12.49
N SER A 79 19.21 12.00 -13.36
CA SER A 79 19.40 12.06 -14.80
C SER A 79 20.72 11.50 -15.33
#